data_AF-A0A7U2I6H6-F1
#
_entry.id   AF-A0A7U2I6H6-F1
#
_cell.length_a   1.000
_cell.length_b   1.000
_cell.length_c   1.000
_cell.angle_alpha   90.00
_cell.angle_beta   90.00
_cell.angle_gamma   90.00
#
_symmetry.space_group_name_H-M   'P 1'
#
loop_
_entity.id
_entity.type
_entity.pdbx_description
1 polymer ?
#
loop_
_entity_poly.entity_id
_entity_poly.type
_entity_poly.pdbx_seq_one_letter_code
_entity_poly.pdbx_strand_id
1 'polypeptide(L)'
;MVVPEATLTHLNRADGSATYTHNGFSIIGAVNGPIEVLRRDEMPEEATIEVNVRPAVGVGSPKERHLETLLHNTLRSIILTRLIPRTLVQLTLQVRSLPEEDAMTGISSTLTILPHLLHTALLSLLSASIPLSTTLTCVLVALPASSTPLLSPTANELLRAKPIKSVHVFAFSGDRRLLLNESDGSFSYEEWEEACEMAEDVCCREEEGGVSLGGDSMDVDGQTENLDKWLREVVRRKVEWEQRWKNGT
;
A
#
# COMPACT_ATOMS: atom_id res chain seq x y z
N MET A 1 0.90 6.31 16.85
CA MET A 1 0.78 5.38 15.70
C MET A 1 2.00 4.49 15.68
N VAL A 2 1.85 3.21 15.32
CA VAL A 2 2.99 2.29 15.17
C VAL A 2 3.65 2.58 13.82
N VAL A 3 4.95 2.86 13.82
CA VAL A 3 5.68 3.14 12.58
C VAL A 3 5.71 1.87 11.70
N PRO A 4 5.38 1.96 10.40
CA PRO A 4 5.46 0.83 9.51
C PRO A 4 6.91 0.35 9.34
N GLU A 5 7.12 -0.96 9.47
CA GLU A 5 8.42 -1.60 9.25
C GLU A 5 8.45 -2.27 7.88
N ALA A 6 9.49 -2.00 7.10
CA ALA A 6 9.69 -2.61 5.79
C ALA A 6 11.12 -3.10 5.62
N THR A 7 11.26 -4.34 5.13
CA THR A 7 12.53 -4.96 4.75
C THR A 7 12.50 -5.36 3.29
N LEU A 8 13.51 -4.95 2.52
CA LEU A 8 13.60 -5.19 1.08
C LEU A 8 14.67 -6.24 0.76
N THR A 9 14.51 -6.97 -0.34
CA THR A 9 15.45 -7.96 -0.88
C THR A 9 15.84 -9.06 0.14
N HIS A 10 14.86 -9.69 0.79
CA HIS A 10 15.13 -10.78 1.74
C HIS A 10 15.04 -12.18 1.11
N LEU A 11 14.36 -12.32 -0.04
CA LEU A 11 14.25 -13.58 -0.77
C LEU A 11 15.37 -13.71 -1.81
N ASN A 12 16.11 -14.81 -1.76
CA ASN A 12 17.26 -15.05 -2.65
C ASN A 12 16.90 -15.47 -4.08
N ARG A 13 15.67 -15.96 -4.30
CA ARG A 13 15.24 -16.53 -5.60
C ARG A 13 14.29 -15.64 -6.39
N ALA A 14 13.77 -14.57 -5.76
CA ALA A 14 12.89 -13.63 -6.42
C ALA A 14 13.72 -12.45 -6.93
N ASP A 15 13.33 -11.87 -8.07
CA ASP A 15 14.00 -10.69 -8.62
C ASP A 15 13.80 -9.47 -7.70
N GLY A 16 12.62 -9.36 -7.09
CA GLY A 16 12.33 -8.40 -6.04
C GLY A 16 11.55 -9.03 -4.89
N SER A 17 11.83 -8.58 -3.68
CA SER A 17 11.03 -8.98 -2.51
C SER A 17 10.94 -7.86 -1.50
N ALA A 18 9.83 -7.85 -0.78
CA ALA A 18 9.60 -6.92 0.32
C ALA A 18 8.80 -7.63 1.42
N THR A 19 9.11 -7.35 2.67
CA THR A 19 8.23 -7.68 3.80
C THR A 19 7.79 -6.38 4.43
N TYR A 20 6.48 -6.21 4.53
CA TYR A 20 5.85 -5.06 5.16
C TYR A 20 5.12 -5.52 6.41
N THR A 21 5.37 -4.84 7.53
CA THR A 21 4.72 -5.14 8.82
C THR A 21 4.20 -3.85 9.43
N HIS A 22 2.89 -3.81 9.69
CA HIS A 22 2.21 -2.64 10.24
C HIS A 22 0.89 -3.06 10.91
N ASN A 23 0.54 -2.46 12.05
CA ASN A 23 -0.68 -2.74 12.82
C ASN A 23 -0.99 -4.24 13.06
N GLY A 24 0.04 -5.08 13.22
CA GLY A 24 -0.08 -6.54 13.41
C GLY A 24 -0.25 -7.36 12.13
N PHE A 25 -0.44 -6.70 10.98
CA PHE A 25 -0.36 -7.32 9.67
C PHE A 25 1.10 -7.50 9.28
N SER A 26 1.47 -8.67 8.77
CA SER A 26 2.77 -8.93 8.16
C SER A 26 2.57 -9.63 6.83
N ILE A 27 3.08 -9.04 5.76
CA ILE A 27 2.89 -9.51 4.39
C ILE A 27 4.24 -9.58 3.69
N ILE A 28 4.47 -10.67 2.97
CA ILE A 28 5.65 -10.91 2.16
C ILE A 28 5.26 -10.83 0.70
N GLY A 29 5.87 -9.91 -0.04
CA GLY A 29 5.75 -9.79 -1.49
C GLY A 29 6.99 -10.33 -2.19
N ALA A 30 6.76 -11.06 -3.27
CA ALA A 30 7.78 -11.53 -4.20
C ALA A 30 7.37 -11.16 -5.63
N VAL A 31 8.28 -10.57 -6.38
CA VAL A 31 8.13 -10.25 -7.79
C VAL A 31 9.15 -11.06 -8.57
N ASN A 32 8.65 -11.76 -9.59
CA ASN A 32 9.47 -12.40 -10.62
C ASN A 32 9.11 -11.75 -11.94
N GLY A 33 10.07 -11.09 -12.57
CA GLY A 33 9.81 -10.33 -13.77
C GLY A 33 10.93 -9.34 -14.09
N PRO A 34 11.13 -9.01 -15.37
CA PRO A 34 10.37 -9.50 -16.53
C PRO A 34 10.81 -10.91 -16.97
N ILE A 35 9.87 -11.86 -17.02
CA ILE A 35 10.12 -13.24 -17.48
C ILE A 35 9.41 -13.52 -18.81
N GLU A 36 9.79 -14.61 -19.49
CA GLU A 36 9.14 -15.05 -20.71
C GLU A 36 7.68 -15.46 -20.43
N VAL A 37 6.75 -14.87 -21.17
CA VAL A 37 5.32 -15.15 -21.06
C VAL A 37 4.94 -16.35 -21.93
N LEU A 38 3.93 -17.11 -21.50
CA LEU A 38 3.34 -18.16 -22.31
C LEU A 38 2.63 -17.55 -23.53
N ARG A 39 2.74 -18.17 -24.70
CA ARG A 39 2.12 -17.69 -25.96
C ARG A 39 0.61 -17.38 -25.86
N ARG A 40 -0.10 -18.03 -24.94
CA ARG A 40 -1.54 -17.82 -24.73
C ARG A 40 -1.85 -16.50 -24.01
N ASP A 41 -0.92 -16.02 -23.19
CA ASP A 41 -1.05 -14.85 -22.32
C ASP A 41 -0.15 -13.70 -22.83
N GLU A 42 0.53 -13.89 -23.97
CA GLU A 42 1.47 -12.93 -24.56
C GLU A 42 0.72 -11.73 -25.14
N MET A 43 1.07 -10.54 -24.65
CA MET A 43 0.59 -9.28 -25.18
C MET A 43 1.68 -8.65 -26.07
N PRO A 44 1.43 -8.39 -27.36
CA PRO A 44 2.48 -7.91 -28.27
C PRO A 44 3.05 -6.53 -27.93
N GLU A 45 2.24 -5.64 -27.38
CA GLU A 45 2.58 -4.22 -27.13
C GLU A 45 2.83 -3.90 -25.65
N GLU A 46 2.46 -4.80 -24.74
CA GLU A 46 2.43 -4.56 -23.29
C GLU A 46 2.95 -5.79 -22.54
N ALA A 47 3.46 -5.60 -21.33
CA ALA A 47 3.68 -6.71 -20.39
C ALA A 47 2.36 -7.25 -19.84
N THR A 48 2.32 -8.56 -19.65
CA THR A 48 1.26 -9.24 -18.90
C THR A 48 1.58 -9.17 -17.42
N ILE A 49 0.60 -8.82 -16.60
CA ILE A 49 0.75 -8.74 -15.14
C ILE A 49 -0.08 -9.86 -14.54
N GLU A 50 0.55 -10.67 -13.70
CA GLU A 50 -0.13 -11.70 -12.91
C GLU A 50 0.01 -11.36 -11.43
N VAL A 51 -1.12 -11.25 -10.73
CA VAL A 51 -1.16 -10.99 -9.29
C VAL A 51 -1.76 -12.19 -8.58
N ASN A 52 -1.06 -12.72 -7.58
CA ASN A 52 -1.52 -13.82 -6.75
C ASN A 52 -1.49 -13.43 -5.28
N VAL A 53 -2.62 -13.57 -4.58
CA VAL A 53 -2.73 -13.29 -3.14
C VAL A 53 -2.99 -14.60 -2.40
N ARG A 54 -2.10 -14.93 -1.47
CA ARG A 54 -2.20 -16.12 -0.63
C ARG A 54 -2.59 -15.73 0.80
N PRO A 55 -3.66 -16.33 1.35
CA PRO A 55 -4.08 -16.03 2.72
C PRO A 55 -3.10 -16.61 3.73
N ALA A 56 -3.16 -16.12 4.97
CA ALA A 56 -2.35 -16.64 6.07
C ALA A 56 -2.77 -18.05 6.50
N VAL A 57 -4.07 -18.34 6.42
CA VAL A 57 -4.65 -19.63 6.81
C VAL A 57 -5.62 -20.09 5.72
N GLY A 58 -5.55 -21.37 5.37
CA GLY A 58 -6.46 -21.99 4.40
C GLY A 58 -5.98 -21.87 2.95
N VAL A 59 -6.94 -21.91 2.03
CA VAL A 59 -6.72 -21.86 0.58
C VAL A 59 -7.38 -20.63 -0.02
N GLY A 60 -6.96 -20.25 -1.23
CA GLY A 60 -7.52 -19.08 -1.92
C GLY A 60 -9.05 -19.17 -2.03
N SER A 61 -9.73 -18.13 -1.56
CA SER A 61 -11.18 -17.98 -1.59
C SER A 61 -11.57 -16.83 -2.55
N PRO A 62 -12.88 -16.63 -2.81
CA PRO A 62 -13.34 -15.50 -3.61
C PRO A 62 -12.89 -14.13 -3.07
N LYS A 63 -12.64 -14.01 -1.76
CA LYS A 63 -12.14 -12.78 -1.13
C LYS A 63 -10.75 -12.42 -1.65
N GLU A 64 -9.83 -13.39 -1.69
CA GLU A 64 -8.49 -13.18 -2.22
C GLU A 64 -8.53 -12.91 -3.72
N ARG A 65 -9.41 -13.58 -4.48
CA ARG A 65 -9.58 -13.29 -5.91
C ARG A 65 -10.07 -11.85 -6.18
N HIS A 66 -10.93 -11.33 -5.31
CA HIS A 66 -11.35 -9.94 -5.38
C HIS A 66 -10.18 -8.99 -5.10
N LEU A 67 -9.36 -9.26 -4.07
CA LEU A 67 -8.14 -8.50 -3.78
C LEU A 67 -7.13 -8.54 -4.95
N GLU A 68 -6.93 -9.72 -5.55
CA GLU A 68 -6.10 -9.88 -6.75
C GLU A 68 -6.57 -8.99 -7.90
N THR A 69 -7.90 -8.90 -8.10
CA THR A 69 -8.48 -8.06 -9.15
C THR A 69 -8.24 -6.57 -8.88
N LEU A 70 -8.43 -6.13 -7.63
CA LEU A 70 -8.16 -4.75 -7.23
C LEU A 70 -6.69 -4.39 -7.43
N LEU A 71 -5.79 -5.21 -6.89
CA LEU A 71 -4.35 -5.04 -7.03
C LEU A 71 -3.91 -5.04 -8.50
N HIS A 72 -4.42 -5.98 -9.30
CA HIS A 72 -4.10 -6.04 -10.72
C HIS A 72 -4.52 -4.76 -11.45
N ASN A 73 -5.73 -4.25 -11.20
CA ASN A 73 -6.21 -3.03 -11.84
C ASN A 73 -5.40 -1.79 -11.41
N THR A 74 -5.08 -1.66 -10.13
CA THR A 74 -4.26 -0.56 -9.61
C THR A 74 -2.82 -0.64 -10.11
N LEU A 75 -2.20 -1.82 -10.12
CA LEU A 75 -0.81 -1.97 -10.58
C LEU A 75 -0.68 -1.82 -12.09
N ARG A 76 -1.70 -2.22 -12.87
CA ARG A 76 -1.70 -2.03 -14.32
C ARG A 76 -1.65 -0.57 -14.73
N SER A 77 -2.26 0.34 -13.96
CA SER A 77 -2.19 1.78 -14.27
C SER A 77 -0.84 2.43 -13.91
N ILE A 78 -0.08 1.80 -13.02
CA ILE A 78 1.20 2.31 -12.51
C ILE A 78 2.40 1.70 -13.25
N ILE A 79 2.36 0.40 -13.58
CA ILE A 79 3.46 -0.27 -14.27
C ILE A 79 3.53 0.22 -15.72
N LEU A 80 4.72 0.62 -16.17
CA LEU A 80 4.98 1.02 -17.55
C LEU A 80 5.13 -0.22 -18.45
N THR A 81 4.01 -0.92 -18.67
CA THR A 81 3.96 -2.20 -19.40
C THR A 81 4.50 -2.13 -20.82
N ARG A 82 4.44 -0.97 -21.47
CA ARG A 82 4.94 -0.73 -22.84
C ARG A 82 6.47 -0.75 -22.95
N LEU A 83 7.19 -0.59 -21.84
CA LEU A 83 8.66 -0.63 -21.83
C LEU A 83 9.20 -2.07 -21.85
N ILE A 84 8.37 -3.05 -21.50
CA ILE A 84 8.72 -4.47 -21.39
C ILE A 84 7.70 -5.36 -22.11
N PRO A 85 7.45 -5.17 -23.42
CA PRO A 85 6.43 -5.90 -24.16
C PRO A 85 6.74 -7.41 -24.23
N ARG A 86 5.71 -8.26 -24.36
CA ARG A 86 5.85 -9.72 -24.47
C ARG A 86 6.57 -10.38 -23.28
N THR A 87 6.49 -9.73 -22.12
CA THR A 87 7.01 -10.28 -20.87
C THR A 87 5.89 -10.47 -19.87
N LEU A 88 6.16 -11.26 -18.85
CA LEU A 88 5.30 -11.47 -17.70
C LEU A 88 5.96 -10.87 -16.46
N VAL A 89 5.18 -10.13 -15.68
CA VAL A 89 5.53 -9.70 -14.33
C VAL A 89 4.59 -10.40 -13.36
N GLN A 90 5.14 -11.35 -12.60
CA GLN A 90 4.39 -12.15 -11.65
C GLN A 90 4.63 -11.63 -10.23
N LEU A 91 3.59 -11.07 -9.61
CA LEU A 91 3.57 -10.61 -8.23
C LEU A 91 2.85 -11.66 -7.37
N THR A 92 3.53 -12.16 -6.35
CA THR A 92 2.92 -13.04 -5.33
C THR A 92 3.00 -12.37 -3.97
N LEU A 93 1.85 -12.22 -3.31
CA LEU A 93 1.72 -11.68 -1.97
C LEU A 93 1.27 -12.79 -1.01
N GLN A 94 2.11 -13.10 -0.03
CA GLN A 94 1.82 -14.06 1.04
C GLN A 94 1.55 -13.32 2.34
N VAL A 95 0.33 -13.44 2.85
CA VAL A 95 -0.01 -12.94 4.19
C VAL A 95 0.60 -13.88 5.23
N ARG A 96 1.40 -13.36 6.16
CA ARG A 96 2.09 -14.14 7.20
C ARG A 96 1.37 -14.06 8.54
N SER A 97 1.00 -12.86 8.96
CA SER A 97 0.25 -12.64 10.20
C SER A 97 -0.93 -11.71 9.96
N LEU A 98 -2.02 -12.03 10.64
CA LEU A 98 -3.23 -11.22 10.74
C LEU A 98 -3.44 -10.92 12.24
N PRO A 99 -3.90 -9.73 12.60
CA PRO A 99 -4.31 -9.46 13.98
C PRO A 99 -5.45 -10.39 14.38
N GLU A 100 -5.35 -11.07 15.53
CA GLU A 100 -6.39 -11.99 16.02
C GLU A 100 -7.75 -11.28 16.19
N GLU A 101 -7.69 -10.01 16.56
CA GLU A 101 -8.84 -9.14 16.78
C GLU A 101 -9.52 -8.67 15.48
N ASP A 102 -8.88 -8.81 14.31
CA ASP A 102 -9.41 -8.31 13.03
C ASP A 102 -10.78 -8.93 12.71
N ALA A 103 -10.93 -10.24 12.95
CA ALA A 103 -12.21 -10.95 12.80
C ALA A 103 -13.30 -10.44 13.76
N MET A 104 -12.92 -9.86 14.90
CA MET A 104 -13.84 -9.34 15.91
C MET A 104 -14.29 -7.91 15.60
N THR A 105 -13.59 -7.18 14.72
CA THR A 105 -13.96 -5.80 14.36
C THR A 105 -15.30 -5.72 13.65
N GLY A 106 -15.72 -6.79 12.95
CA GLY A 106 -16.95 -6.81 12.16
C GLY A 106 -16.86 -6.00 10.87
N ILE A 107 -15.67 -5.50 10.53
CA ILE A 107 -15.35 -4.85 9.26
C ILE A 107 -14.92 -5.92 8.25
N SER A 108 -15.13 -5.66 6.97
CA SER A 108 -14.60 -6.53 5.91
C SER A 108 -13.07 -6.61 6.01
N SER A 109 -12.55 -7.80 6.32
CA SER A 109 -11.10 -8.09 6.39
C SER A 109 -10.36 -7.76 5.08
N THR A 110 -11.09 -7.72 3.96
CA THR A 110 -10.59 -7.29 2.66
C THR A 110 -10.11 -5.84 2.69
N LEU A 111 -10.82 -4.94 3.38
CA LEU A 111 -10.48 -3.52 3.44
C LEU A 111 -9.30 -3.26 4.38
N THR A 112 -9.26 -3.93 5.53
CA THR A 112 -8.18 -3.73 6.51
C THR A 112 -6.82 -4.18 5.96
N ILE A 113 -6.80 -5.27 5.17
CA ILE A 113 -5.58 -5.80 4.58
C ILE A 113 -5.14 -5.10 3.28
N LEU A 114 -6.06 -4.47 2.55
CA LEU A 114 -5.79 -3.91 1.22
C LEU A 114 -4.65 -2.87 1.20
N PRO A 115 -4.57 -1.88 2.13
CA PRO A 115 -3.45 -0.95 2.15
C PRO A 115 -2.10 -1.65 2.31
N HIS A 116 -2.05 -2.64 3.20
CA HIS A 116 -0.84 -3.41 3.48
C HIS A 116 -0.39 -4.21 2.25
N LEU A 117 -1.34 -4.78 1.48
CA LEU A 117 -1.04 -5.47 0.22
C LEU A 117 -0.48 -4.52 -0.84
N LEU A 118 -1.09 -3.34 -0.99
CA LEU A 118 -0.65 -2.34 -1.97
C LEU A 118 0.76 -1.81 -1.66
N HIS A 119 1.05 -1.46 -0.40
CA HIS A 119 2.40 -1.05 0.01
C HIS A 119 3.43 -2.16 -0.22
N THR A 120 3.10 -3.40 0.14
CA THR A 120 4.01 -4.55 -0.08
C THR A 120 4.26 -4.76 -1.57
N ALA A 121 3.22 -4.70 -2.39
CA ALA A 121 3.31 -4.85 -3.84
C ALA A 121 4.25 -3.79 -4.44
N LEU A 122 4.05 -2.51 -4.10
CA LEU A 122 4.90 -1.43 -4.58
C LEU A 122 6.37 -1.63 -4.18
N LEU A 123 6.63 -1.90 -2.90
CA LEU A 123 7.99 -2.11 -2.40
C LEU A 123 8.67 -3.29 -3.08
N SER A 124 7.93 -4.36 -3.36
CA SER A 124 8.46 -5.53 -4.09
C SER A 124 8.75 -5.23 -5.56
N LEU A 125 7.92 -4.44 -6.24
CA LEU A 125 8.14 -3.99 -7.62
C LEU A 125 9.34 -3.04 -7.73
N LEU A 126 9.46 -2.09 -6.79
CA LEU A 126 10.63 -1.22 -6.65
C LEU A 126 11.88 -2.05 -6.37
N SER A 127 11.78 -3.10 -5.56
CA SER A 127 12.89 -4.00 -5.31
C SER A 127 13.35 -4.76 -6.56
N ALA A 128 12.40 -5.16 -7.42
CA ALA A 128 12.66 -5.82 -8.71
C ALA A 128 13.11 -4.84 -9.81
N SER A 129 13.14 -3.53 -9.53
CA SER A 129 13.44 -2.49 -10.52
C SER A 129 12.51 -2.51 -11.75
N ILE A 130 11.25 -2.92 -11.56
CA ILE A 130 10.22 -2.84 -12.61
C ILE A 130 9.93 -1.36 -12.89
N PRO A 131 9.83 -0.93 -14.16
CA PRO A 131 9.56 0.46 -14.48
C PRO A 131 8.12 0.84 -14.08
N LEU A 132 8.01 1.83 -13.20
CA LEU A 132 6.75 2.40 -12.71
C LEU A 132 6.63 3.86 -13.17
N SER A 133 5.42 4.31 -13.48
CA SER A 133 5.14 5.70 -13.81
C SER A 133 5.14 6.58 -12.57
N THR A 134 4.66 6.06 -11.44
CA THR A 134 4.54 6.79 -10.17
C THR A 134 4.75 5.87 -8.95
N THR A 135 4.91 6.45 -7.77
CA THR A 135 4.79 5.74 -6.49
C THR A 135 3.35 5.76 -6.00
N LEU A 136 3.02 4.83 -5.10
CA LEU A 136 1.69 4.67 -4.51
C LEU A 136 1.79 4.67 -2.98
N THR A 137 0.96 5.46 -2.33
CA THR A 137 0.72 5.39 -0.89
C THR A 137 -0.75 5.16 -0.64
N CYS A 138 -1.09 4.45 0.43
CA CYS A 138 -2.47 4.14 0.75
C CYS A 138 -2.69 4.13 2.26
N VAL A 139 -3.91 4.45 2.65
CA VAL A 139 -4.30 4.54 4.06
C VAL A 139 -5.74 4.06 4.24
N LEU A 140 -6.00 3.48 5.41
CA LEU A 140 -7.33 3.13 5.87
C LEU A 140 -7.88 4.27 6.73
N VAL A 141 -9.07 4.74 6.42
CA VAL A 141 -9.82 5.71 7.22
C VAL A 141 -11.10 5.04 7.71
N ALA A 142 -11.29 5.00 9.02
CA ALA A 142 -12.53 4.52 9.61
C ALA A 142 -13.33 5.69 10.16
N LEU A 143 -14.65 5.68 9.93
CA LEU A 143 -15.59 6.68 10.41
C LEU A 143 -16.52 6.06 11.47
N PRO A 144 -16.26 6.31 12.76
CA PRO A 144 -17.16 5.93 13.85
C PRO A 144 -18.45 6.76 13.84
N ALA A 145 -19.54 6.23 14.41
CA ALA A 145 -20.81 6.95 14.44
C ALA A 145 -20.84 8.14 15.43
N SER A 146 -19.93 8.18 16.40
CA SER A 146 -19.97 9.13 17.53
C SER A 146 -18.65 9.85 17.81
N SER A 147 -17.59 9.56 17.06
CA SER A 147 -16.26 10.14 17.29
C SER A 147 -15.66 10.67 16.01
N THR A 148 -14.52 11.34 16.15
CA THR A 148 -13.73 11.81 15.02
C THR A 148 -13.28 10.63 14.15
N PRO A 149 -13.04 10.88 12.85
CA PRO A 149 -12.42 9.93 11.93
C PRO A 149 -11.11 9.38 12.48
N LEU A 150 -10.85 8.10 12.24
CA LEU A 150 -9.64 7.41 12.66
C LEU A 150 -8.77 7.11 11.44
N LEU A 151 -7.52 7.57 11.49
CA LEU A 151 -6.51 7.37 10.45
C LEU A 151 -5.62 6.18 10.79
N SER A 152 -5.51 5.25 9.84
CA SER A 152 -4.71 4.03 9.98
C SER A 152 -4.92 3.28 11.32
N PRO A 153 -6.19 3.04 11.73
CA PRO A 153 -6.48 2.50 13.05
C PRO A 153 -5.99 1.06 13.21
N THR A 154 -5.59 0.72 14.43
CA THR A 154 -5.32 -0.67 14.86
C THR A 154 -6.62 -1.43 15.10
N ALA A 155 -6.58 -2.77 15.07
CA ALA A 155 -7.75 -3.61 15.38
C ALA A 155 -8.37 -3.27 16.75
N ASN A 156 -7.54 -2.98 17.75
CA ASN A 156 -7.95 -2.55 19.08
C ASN A 156 -8.70 -1.19 19.07
N GLU A 157 -8.23 -0.23 18.29
CA GLU A 157 -8.88 1.08 18.15
C GLU A 157 -10.24 0.94 17.44
N LEU A 158 -10.31 0.11 16.39
CA LEU A 158 -11.54 -0.22 15.70
C LEU A 158 -12.56 -0.87 16.64
N LEU A 159 -12.13 -1.78 17.51
CA LEU A 159 -13.00 -2.41 18.51
C LEU A 159 -13.56 -1.40 19.53
N ARG A 160 -12.73 -0.45 19.98
CA ARG A 160 -13.13 0.59 20.94
C ARG A 160 -14.05 1.65 20.33
N ALA A 161 -13.88 1.94 19.04
CA ALA A 161 -14.63 2.96 18.33
C ALA A 161 -15.98 2.47 17.79
N LYS A 162 -16.42 1.25 18.14
CA LYS A 162 -17.74 0.75 17.74
C LYS A 162 -18.86 1.62 18.34
N PRO A 163 -19.95 1.87 17.59
CA PRO A 163 -20.25 1.37 16.25
C PRO A 163 -19.55 2.15 15.12
N ILE A 164 -19.01 1.42 14.15
CA ILE A 164 -18.37 1.99 12.95
C ILE A 164 -19.43 2.16 11.87
N LYS A 165 -19.50 3.36 11.28
CA LYS A 165 -20.50 3.74 10.28
C LYS A 165 -20.04 3.39 8.86
N SER A 166 -18.81 3.72 8.55
CA SER A 166 -18.16 3.41 7.28
C SER A 166 -16.64 3.29 7.41
N VAL A 167 -16.05 2.64 6.41
CA VAL A 167 -14.60 2.43 6.29
C VAL A 167 -14.20 2.65 4.85
N HIS A 168 -13.11 3.39 4.66
CA HIS A 168 -12.62 3.80 3.36
C HIS A 168 -11.13 3.48 3.24
N VAL A 169 -10.75 2.85 2.14
CA VAL A 169 -9.35 2.69 1.73
C VAL A 169 -9.11 3.63 0.57
N PHE A 170 -8.16 4.53 0.73
CA PHE A 170 -7.71 5.42 -0.34
C PHE A 170 -6.29 5.07 -0.71
N ALA A 171 -6.01 5.06 -2.02
CA ALA A 171 -4.67 4.93 -2.55
C ALA A 171 -4.38 6.08 -3.51
N PHE A 172 -3.30 6.81 -3.23
CA PHE A 172 -2.88 7.99 -3.97
C PHE A 172 -1.57 7.71 -4.71
N SER A 173 -1.46 8.31 -5.89
CA SER A 173 -0.21 8.45 -6.62
C SER A 173 0.69 9.50 -5.95
N GLY A 174 2.00 9.42 -6.18
CA GLY A 174 2.93 10.50 -5.81
C GLY A 174 2.56 11.89 -6.36
N ASP A 175 1.77 11.96 -7.44
CA ASP A 175 1.23 13.21 -8.01
C ASP A 175 -0.13 13.62 -7.40
N ARG A 176 -0.47 13.15 -6.19
CA ARG A 176 -1.74 13.39 -5.49
C ARG A 176 -3.00 12.95 -6.23
N ARG A 177 -2.87 12.07 -7.22
CA ARG A 177 -4.01 11.50 -7.94
C ARG A 177 -4.58 10.31 -7.17
N LEU A 178 -5.88 10.29 -6.93
CA LEU A 178 -6.58 9.13 -6.39
C LEU A 178 -6.56 7.98 -7.42
N LEU A 179 -5.91 6.86 -7.07
CA LEU A 179 -5.76 5.68 -7.91
C LEU A 179 -6.77 4.58 -7.57
N LEU A 180 -7.13 4.44 -6.29
CA LEU A 180 -8.13 3.49 -5.82
C LEU A 180 -8.88 4.06 -4.62
N ASN A 181 -10.20 3.86 -4.62
CA ASN A 181 -11.05 4.03 -3.46
C ASN A 181 -11.91 2.77 -3.30
N GLU A 182 -11.83 2.15 -2.12
CA GLU A 182 -12.73 1.07 -1.72
C GLU A 182 -13.43 1.48 -0.43
N SER A 183 -14.75 1.47 -0.43
CA SER A 183 -15.57 2.00 0.66
C SER A 183 -16.65 1.00 1.04
N ASP A 184 -16.88 0.83 2.34
CA ASP A 184 -17.94 -0.02 2.89
C ASP A 184 -18.67 0.69 4.05
N GLY A 185 -19.95 0.38 4.21
CA GLY A 185 -20.83 1.03 5.18
C GLY A 185 -21.72 2.13 4.59
N SER A 186 -22.27 2.97 5.47
CA SER A 186 -23.21 4.04 5.09
C SER A 186 -22.63 5.41 5.41
N PHE A 187 -22.54 6.27 4.42
CA PHE A 187 -21.89 7.58 4.54
C PHE A 187 -22.51 8.59 3.57
N SER A 188 -22.40 9.89 3.89
CA SER A 188 -22.74 10.99 3.00
C SER A 188 -21.56 11.33 2.07
N TYR A 189 -21.82 12.12 1.03
CA TYR A 189 -20.74 12.62 0.16
C TYR A 189 -19.77 13.53 0.94
N GLU A 190 -20.28 14.36 1.85
CA GLU A 190 -19.47 15.25 2.70
C GLU A 190 -18.53 14.44 3.60
N GLU A 191 -19.02 13.37 4.23
CA GLU A 191 -18.21 12.46 5.05
C GLU A 191 -17.12 11.75 4.23
N TRP A 192 -17.42 11.41 2.98
CA TRP A 192 -16.45 10.81 2.06
C TRP A 192 -15.38 11.81 1.61
N GLU A 193 -15.78 13.05 1.33
CA GLU A 193 -14.88 14.14 0.93
C GLU A 193 -13.91 14.49 2.06
N GLU A 194 -14.41 14.66 3.29
CA GLU A 194 -13.58 14.83 4.48
C GLU A 194 -12.60 13.66 4.66
N ALA A 195 -13.08 12.41 4.51
CA ALA A 195 -12.23 11.23 4.60
C ALA A 195 -11.15 11.18 3.52
N CYS A 196 -11.46 11.65 2.31
CA CYS A 196 -10.53 11.73 1.20
C CYS A 196 -9.45 12.77 1.45
N GLU A 197 -9.82 13.97 1.92
CA GLU A 197 -8.87 15.05 2.26
C GLU A 197 -7.91 14.62 3.36
N MET A 198 -8.43 14.05 4.46
CA MET A 198 -7.57 13.54 5.54
C MET A 198 -6.63 12.43 5.04
N ALA A 199 -7.11 11.57 4.14
CA ALA A 199 -6.29 10.50 3.58
C ALA A 199 -5.18 11.04 2.66
N GLU A 200 -5.49 12.06 1.85
CA GLU A 200 -4.55 12.75 0.97
C GLU A 200 -3.44 13.43 1.79
N ASP A 201 -3.80 14.13 2.86
CA ASP A 201 -2.84 14.77 3.76
C ASP A 201 -1.84 13.75 4.34
N VAL A 202 -2.30 12.60 4.84
CA VAL A 202 -1.38 11.58 5.37
C VAL A 202 -0.49 10.98 4.29
N CYS A 203 -1.04 10.77 3.09
CA CYS A 203 -0.35 10.09 2.01
C CYS A 203 0.64 10.98 1.25
N CYS A 204 0.35 12.28 1.13
CA CYS A 204 0.97 13.17 0.14
C CYS A 204 1.45 14.51 0.71
N ARG A 205 1.26 14.82 2.01
CA ARG A 205 1.60 16.13 2.58
C ARG A 205 3.08 16.49 2.41
N GLU A 206 3.37 17.34 1.44
CA GLU A 206 4.68 17.96 1.31
C GLU A 206 4.93 18.85 2.53
N GLU A 207 6.10 18.74 3.17
CA GLU A 207 6.58 19.82 4.03
C GLU A 207 6.75 21.03 3.10
N GLU A 208 5.98 22.10 3.32
CA GLU A 208 6.22 23.36 2.65
C GLU A 208 7.68 23.78 2.90
N GLY A 209 8.54 23.53 1.92
CA GLY A 209 9.79 24.28 1.72
C GLY A 209 9.52 25.70 1.23
N GLY A 210 8.38 26.28 1.61
CA GLY A 210 7.99 27.66 1.36
C GLY A 210 8.31 28.47 2.61
N VAL A 211 9.05 29.56 2.45
CA VAL A 211 9.29 30.54 3.50
C VAL A 211 7.95 31.03 4.04
N SER A 212 7.52 30.52 5.20
CA SER A 212 6.31 30.98 5.85
C SER A 212 6.58 32.34 6.49
N LEU A 213 6.07 33.39 5.86
CA LEU A 213 5.97 34.72 6.46
C LEU A 213 4.86 34.69 7.52
N GLY A 214 5.26 34.53 8.77
CA GLY A 214 4.59 35.02 9.98
C GLY A 214 3.07 34.79 10.08
N GLY A 215 2.71 33.73 10.80
CA GLY A 215 1.37 33.58 11.37
C GLY A 215 1.36 32.43 12.38
N ASP A 216 1.31 32.76 13.67
CA ASP A 216 1.17 31.82 14.78
C ASP A 216 -0.03 30.89 14.56
N SER A 217 0.23 29.66 14.15
CA SER A 217 -0.71 28.54 14.16
C SER A 217 -0.12 27.49 15.08
N MET A 218 -0.83 27.18 16.16
CA MET A 218 -0.45 26.20 17.18
C MET A 218 0.00 24.87 16.54
N ASP A 219 1.24 24.49 16.81
CA ASP A 219 1.75 23.14 16.58
C ASP A 219 0.94 22.15 17.42
N VAL A 220 -0.01 21.47 16.78
CA VAL A 220 -0.60 20.25 17.34
C VAL A 220 0.42 19.15 17.08
N ASP A 221 1.18 18.86 18.12
CA ASP A 221 2.29 17.90 18.22
C ASP A 221 1.81 16.43 18.04
N GLY A 222 1.32 16.12 16.84
CA GLY A 222 1.01 14.78 16.38
C GLY A 222 1.81 14.52 15.11
N GLN A 223 2.99 13.90 15.25
CA GLN A 223 3.81 13.42 14.13
C GLN A 223 2.98 12.47 13.27
N THR A 224 2.27 13.03 12.29
CA THR A 224 1.58 12.27 11.26
C THR A 224 2.61 12.12 10.15
N GLU A 225 3.42 11.06 10.25
CA GLU A 225 4.51 10.83 9.31
C GLU A 225 3.94 10.66 7.89
N ASN A 226 4.42 11.48 6.95
CA ASN A 226 4.08 11.37 5.54
C ASN A 226 4.55 9.99 5.02
N LEU A 227 3.60 9.18 4.54
CA LEU A 227 3.86 7.83 4.04
C LEU A 227 4.76 7.81 2.80
N ASP A 228 4.71 8.82 1.95
CA ASP A 228 5.59 8.94 0.78
C ASP A 228 7.03 9.23 1.22
N LYS A 229 7.22 10.09 2.23
CA LYS A 229 8.55 10.35 2.83
C LYS A 229 9.13 9.07 3.44
N TRP A 230 8.31 8.33 4.19
CA TRP A 230 8.70 7.03 4.75
C TRP A 230 9.07 6.03 3.64
N LEU A 231 8.27 5.92 2.58
CA LEU A 231 8.52 5.02 1.46
C LEU A 231 9.87 5.34 0.79
N ARG A 232 10.12 6.63 0.52
CA ARG A 232 11.40 7.09 -0.04
C ARG A 232 12.57 6.77 0.88
N GLU A 233 12.41 6.90 2.19
CA GLU A 233 13.44 6.54 3.18
C GLU A 233 13.77 5.05 3.16
N VAL A 234 12.75 4.18 3.12
CA VAL A 234 12.94 2.73 3.03
C VAL A 234 13.74 2.36 1.78
N VAL A 235 13.37 2.93 0.63
CA VAL A 235 14.05 2.66 -0.65
C VAL A 235 15.47 3.24 -0.64
N ARG A 236 15.67 4.46 -0.11
CA ARG A 236 16.99 5.09 -0.02
C ARG A 236 17.96 4.24 0.79
N ARG A 237 17.56 3.78 1.98
CA ARG A 237 18.38 2.91 2.83
C ARG A 237 18.81 1.64 2.10
N LYS A 238 17.91 1.03 1.31
CA LYS A 238 18.25 -0.11 0.47
C LYS A 238 19.32 0.25 -0.57
N VAL A 239 19.11 1.34 -1.32
CA VAL A 239 20.04 1.77 -2.37
C VAL A 239 21.42 2.06 -1.78
N GLU A 240 21.50 2.75 -0.65
CA GLU A 240 22.75 3.03 0.06
C GLU A 240 23.46 1.74 0.47
N TRP A 241 22.72 0.77 1.01
CA TRP A 241 23.26 -0.53 1.38
C TRP A 241 23.83 -1.30 0.16
N GLU A 242 23.11 -1.31 -0.96
CA GLU A 242 23.56 -1.97 -2.19
C GLU A 242 24.74 -1.24 -2.85
N GLN A 243 24.85 0.08 -2.66
CA GLN A 243 25.93 0.90 -3.20
C GLN A 243 27.13 1.07 -2.26
N ARG A 244 27.11 0.48 -1.05
CA ARG A 244 28.19 0.63 -0.06
C ARG A 244 29.59 0.29 -0.59
N TRP A 245 29.69 -0.60 -1.56
CA TRP A 245 30.97 -0.97 -2.20
C TRP A 245 31.58 0.18 -3.01
N LYS A 246 30.79 1.14 -3.49
CA LYS A 246 31.28 2.33 -4.21
C LYS A 246 31.96 3.33 -3.29
N ASN A 247 31.56 3.36 -2.02
CA ASN A 247 32.06 4.32 -1.02
C ASN A 247 33.19 3.72 -0.15
N GLY A 248 33.61 2.49 -0.41
CA GLY A 248 34.73 1.84 0.25
C GLY A 248 36.06 2.17 -0.42
N THR A 249 36.61 3.34 -0.08
CA THR A 249 38.04 3.72 -0.22
C THR A 249 38.59 4.08 1.14
#